data_AF-A0A3N9P1I9-F1
#
_entry.id   AF-A0A3N9P1I9-F1
#
_cell.length_a   1.000
_cell.length_b   1.000
_cell.length_c   1.000
_cell.angle_alpha   90.00
_cell.angle_beta   90.00
_cell.angle_gamma   90.00
#
_symmetry.space_group_name_H-M   'P 1'
#
loop_
_entity.id
_entity.type
_entity.pdbx_description
1 polymer ?
#
loop_
_entity_poly.entity_id
_entity_poly.type
_entity_poly.pdbx_seq_one_letter_code
_entity_poly.pdbx_strand_id
1 'polypeptide(L)'
;MMTAFSSFLFNYLNGVTANVYEPVSVATRAAEVWAHEPWLAIGWLALGMAVMLGFLVVIGMGLIYGERKIAGHFQCRLGPMRVGWHGLLQVIADTLKLLVKEDVVPAKADKVLHVLAPVLAIMATLLALAIVPATPWFQLIDVNIGVIYVTAVGSIGVLGVLIGGWSSNNKWSLLGAMRAGAQIISYEVSATLALLIIVLFAGSLQ
;
A
#
# COMPACT_ATOMS: atom_id res chain seq x y z
N MET A 1 47.64 -27.85 0.80
CA MET A 1 47.49 -26.70 1.71
C MET A 1 46.78 -25.52 1.04
N MET A 2 47.13 -25.13 -0.20
CA MET A 2 46.41 -24.08 -0.97
C MET A 2 44.93 -24.39 -1.26
N THR A 3 44.56 -25.66 -1.47
CA THR A 3 43.17 -26.07 -1.74
C THR A 3 42.24 -26.00 -0.53
N ALA A 4 42.78 -26.11 0.69
CA ALA A 4 42.01 -25.99 1.93
C ALA A 4 41.76 -24.51 2.31
N PHE A 5 42.71 -23.62 1.96
CA PHE A 5 42.55 -22.19 2.19
C PHE A 5 41.57 -21.56 1.18
N SER A 6 41.55 -22.02 -0.07
CA SER A 6 40.57 -21.55 -1.07
C SER A 6 39.15 -22.02 -0.76
N SER A 7 38.97 -23.25 -0.27
CA SER A 7 37.64 -23.75 0.15
C SER A 7 37.17 -23.10 1.45
N PHE A 8 38.07 -22.77 2.38
CA PHE A 8 37.75 -21.99 3.58
C PHE A 8 37.34 -20.56 3.25
N LEU A 9 38.08 -19.86 2.37
CA LEU A 9 37.71 -18.53 1.90
C LEU A 9 36.40 -18.55 1.10
N PHE A 10 36.17 -19.57 0.27
CA PHE A 10 34.92 -19.72 -0.48
C PHE A 10 33.73 -19.96 0.47
N ASN A 11 33.87 -20.81 1.48
CA ASN A 11 32.83 -21.05 2.49
C ASN A 11 32.64 -19.87 3.44
N TYR A 12 33.70 -19.14 3.79
CA TYR A 12 33.65 -17.95 4.65
C TYR A 12 33.01 -16.76 3.90
N LEU A 13 33.36 -16.56 2.63
CA LEU A 13 32.73 -15.56 1.78
C LEU A 13 31.27 -15.91 1.51
N ASN A 14 30.93 -17.18 1.22
CA ASN A 14 29.55 -17.62 1.08
C ASN A 14 28.75 -17.50 2.39
N GLY A 15 29.37 -17.73 3.56
CA GLY A 15 28.72 -17.58 4.87
C GLY A 15 28.51 -16.12 5.29
N VAL A 16 29.37 -15.20 4.83
CA VAL A 16 29.20 -13.75 5.04
C VAL A 16 28.20 -13.17 4.04
N THR A 17 28.18 -13.63 2.79
CA THR A 17 27.13 -13.23 1.84
C THR A 17 25.78 -13.83 2.22
N ALA A 18 25.71 -15.07 2.72
CA ALA A 18 24.45 -15.69 3.12
C ALA A 18 23.75 -14.91 4.25
N ASN A 19 24.48 -14.51 5.30
CA ASN A 19 23.90 -13.75 6.41
C ASN A 19 23.62 -12.28 6.08
N VAL A 20 24.34 -11.70 5.11
CA VAL A 20 24.10 -10.32 4.70
C VAL A 20 22.91 -10.23 3.75
N TYR A 21 22.59 -11.25 2.95
CA TYR A 21 21.51 -11.25 1.94
C TYR A 21 20.20 -11.96 2.36
N GLU A 22 20.01 -12.36 3.62
CA GLU A 22 18.68 -12.79 4.02
C GLU A 22 17.74 -11.57 4.05
N PRO A 23 16.65 -11.56 3.26
CA PRO A 23 15.64 -10.51 3.35
C PRO A 23 14.91 -10.66 4.69
N VAL A 24 15.51 -10.16 5.77
CA VAL A 24 14.92 -10.27 7.10
C VAL A 24 13.82 -9.21 7.21
N SER A 25 12.58 -9.64 7.01
CA SER A 25 11.40 -8.80 7.14
C SER A 25 11.33 -8.12 8.51
N VAL A 26 10.71 -6.93 8.58
CA VAL A 26 10.56 -6.21 9.86
C VAL A 26 9.80 -7.08 10.88
N ALA A 27 8.86 -7.89 10.40
CA ALA A 27 8.12 -8.84 11.23
C ALA A 27 9.00 -9.95 11.83
N THR A 28 9.96 -10.50 11.08
CA THR A 28 10.86 -11.55 11.61
C THR A 28 11.82 -11.00 12.66
N ARG A 29 12.37 -9.80 12.46
CA ARG A 29 13.16 -9.11 13.50
C ARG A 29 12.36 -8.78 14.74
N ALA A 30 11.10 -8.35 14.58
CA ALA A 30 10.23 -8.09 15.72
C ALA A 30 9.90 -9.39 16.48
N ALA A 31 9.73 -10.52 15.78
CA ALA A 31 9.47 -11.82 16.41
C ALA A 31 10.66 -12.33 17.24
N GLU A 32 11.89 -12.13 16.77
CA GLU A 32 13.11 -12.48 17.52
C GLU A 32 13.23 -11.67 18.83
N VAL A 33 12.92 -10.38 18.76
CA VAL A 33 12.98 -9.47 19.91
C VAL A 33 11.80 -9.68 20.88
N TRP A 34 10.67 -10.21 20.39
CA TRP A 34 9.44 -10.40 21.18
C TRP A 34 9.65 -11.28 22.42
N ALA A 35 10.47 -12.33 22.30
CA ALA A 35 10.70 -13.28 23.39
C ALA A 35 11.50 -12.68 24.57
N HIS A 36 12.27 -11.63 24.32
CA HIS A 36 13.10 -10.98 25.33
C HIS A 36 12.48 -9.67 25.79
N GLU A 37 12.06 -8.80 24.86
CA GLU A 37 11.70 -7.41 25.12
C GLU A 37 10.47 -7.01 24.26
N PRO A 38 9.24 -7.38 24.64
CA PRO A 38 8.04 -7.18 23.82
C PRO A 38 7.76 -5.72 23.47
N TRP A 39 8.17 -4.76 24.29
CA TRP A 39 8.03 -3.32 24.00
C TRP A 39 8.90 -2.87 22.82
N LEU A 40 10.12 -3.42 22.68
CA LEU A 40 10.99 -3.11 21.55
C LEU A 40 10.45 -3.70 20.25
N ALA A 41 9.90 -4.92 20.31
CA ALA A 41 9.23 -5.54 19.16
C ALA A 41 8.04 -4.71 18.65
N ILE A 42 7.20 -4.20 19.56
CA ILE A 42 6.11 -3.27 19.22
C ILE A 42 6.67 -1.98 18.62
N GLY A 43 7.76 -1.44 19.18
CA GLY A 43 8.44 -0.25 18.65
C GLY A 43 8.92 -0.42 17.21
N TRP A 44 9.53 -1.56 16.88
CA TRP A 44 10.00 -1.88 15.52
C TRP A 44 8.85 -2.01 14.52
N LEU A 45 7.75 -2.66 14.91
CA LEU A 45 6.56 -2.77 14.06
C LEU A 45 5.89 -1.42 13.82
N ALA A 46 5.75 -0.60 14.87
CA ALA A 46 5.21 0.75 14.77
C ALA A 46 6.07 1.65 13.88
N LEU A 47 7.40 1.54 13.99
CA LEU A 47 8.33 2.24 13.12
C LEU A 47 8.19 1.80 11.65
N GLY A 48 8.13 0.50 11.40
CA GLY A 48 7.91 -0.04 10.05
C GLY A 48 6.61 0.46 9.42
N MET A 49 5.52 0.46 10.18
CA MET A 49 4.23 0.99 9.74
C MET A 49 4.27 2.51 9.48
N ALA A 50 4.94 3.27 10.35
CA ALA A 50 5.10 4.71 10.18
C ALA A 50 5.92 5.06 8.92
N VAL A 51 6.97 4.31 8.63
CA VAL A 51 7.78 4.46 7.41
C VAL A 51 6.92 4.16 6.17
N MET A 52 6.14 3.06 6.19
CA MET A 52 5.24 2.72 5.09
C MET A 52 4.17 3.79 4.86
N LEU A 53 3.56 4.31 5.93
CA LEU A 53 2.60 5.40 5.85
C LEU A 53 3.23 6.68 5.30
N GLY A 54 4.42 7.04 5.77
CA GLY A 54 5.17 8.20 5.26
C GLY A 54 5.47 8.06 3.76
N PHE A 55 5.90 6.87 3.33
CA PHE A 55 6.14 6.56 1.93
C PHE A 55 4.88 6.71 1.06
N LEU A 56 3.75 6.16 1.53
CA LEU A 56 2.45 6.28 0.87
C LEU A 56 2.01 7.74 0.71
N VAL A 57 2.15 8.55 1.76
CA VAL A 57 1.79 9.97 1.72
C VAL A 57 2.67 10.72 0.72
N VAL A 58 3.99 10.50 0.73
CA VAL A 58 4.92 11.16 -0.18
C VAL A 58 4.62 10.80 -1.63
N ILE A 59 4.44 9.51 -1.94
CA ILE A 59 4.07 9.06 -3.29
C ILE A 59 2.71 9.60 -3.70
N GLY A 60 1.70 9.50 -2.84
CA GLY A 60 0.36 10.01 -3.10
C GLY A 60 0.38 11.49 -3.43
N MET A 61 1.13 12.29 -2.67
CA MET A 61 1.30 13.72 -2.95
C MET A 61 1.99 13.98 -4.28
N GLY A 62 3.05 13.22 -4.58
CA GLY A 62 3.76 13.30 -5.86
C GLY A 62 2.86 12.96 -7.05
N LEU A 63 2.05 11.91 -6.93
CA LEU A 63 1.12 11.46 -7.98
C LEU A 63 -0.01 12.46 -8.22
N ILE A 64 -0.62 13.03 -7.16
CA ILE A 64 -1.67 14.06 -7.31
C ILE A 64 -1.12 15.31 -8.01
N TYR A 65 0.08 15.74 -7.62
CA TYR A 65 0.75 16.86 -8.28
C TYR A 65 1.08 16.55 -9.74
N GLY A 66 1.65 15.37 -9.98
CA GLY A 66 2.04 14.87 -11.29
C GLY A 66 0.84 14.75 -12.24
N GLU A 67 -0.25 14.13 -11.79
CA GLU A 67 -1.50 13.99 -12.55
C GLU A 67 -1.98 15.35 -13.07
N ARG A 68 -2.13 16.34 -12.19
CA ARG A 68 -2.60 17.68 -12.56
C ARG A 68 -1.64 18.38 -13.52
N LYS A 69 -0.34 18.23 -13.31
CA LYS A 69 0.68 18.88 -14.13
C LYS A 69 0.74 18.24 -15.51
N ILE A 70 0.86 16.92 -15.60
CA ILE A 70 0.95 16.16 -16.84
C ILE A 70 -0.34 16.32 -17.66
N ALA A 71 -1.52 16.20 -17.02
CA ALA A 71 -2.80 16.41 -17.69
C ALA A 71 -2.94 17.84 -18.24
N GLY A 72 -2.41 18.84 -17.53
CA GLY A 72 -2.33 20.21 -18.05
C GLY A 72 -1.52 20.30 -19.34
N HIS A 73 -0.31 19.72 -19.35
CA HIS A 73 0.56 19.76 -20.53
C HIS A 73 -0.08 19.05 -21.73
N PHE A 74 -0.73 17.90 -21.54
CA PHE A 74 -1.49 17.24 -22.60
C PHE A 74 -2.64 18.08 -23.15
N GLN A 75 -3.26 18.91 -22.31
CA GLN A 75 -4.35 19.81 -22.68
C GLN A 75 -3.84 21.18 -23.18
N CYS A 76 -2.54 21.33 -23.46
CA CYS A 76 -1.92 22.61 -23.84
C CYS A 76 -2.20 23.75 -22.85
N ARG A 77 -2.37 23.44 -21.55
CA ARG A 77 -2.51 24.43 -20.47
C ARG A 77 -1.45 24.22 -19.39
N LEU A 78 -1.03 25.28 -18.74
CA LEU A 78 -0.14 25.16 -17.60
C LEU A 78 -0.90 24.58 -16.40
N GLY A 79 -0.31 23.55 -15.77
CA GLY A 79 -0.81 22.99 -14.51
C GLY A 79 -0.60 23.95 -13.33
N PRO A 80 -0.58 23.43 -12.08
CA PRO A 80 -0.34 24.27 -10.90
C PRO A 80 1.01 25.00 -10.99
N MET A 81 1.01 26.34 -10.98
CA MET A 81 2.22 27.17 -11.09
C MET A 81 2.35 28.23 -9.99
N ARG A 82 1.31 28.45 -9.17
CA ARG A 82 1.23 29.61 -8.24
C ARG A 82 1.65 29.30 -6.80
N VAL A 83 1.34 28.11 -6.29
CA VAL A 83 1.56 27.77 -4.87
C VAL A 83 2.96 27.17 -4.71
N GLY A 84 3.94 28.03 -4.44
CA GLY A 84 5.36 27.69 -4.37
C GLY A 84 6.05 27.59 -5.73
N TRP A 85 7.34 27.22 -5.75
CA TRP A 85 8.10 27.04 -6.98
C TRP A 85 7.43 25.97 -7.85
N HIS A 86 6.98 26.35 -9.05
CA HIS A 86 6.28 25.46 -9.99
C HIS A 86 5.06 24.73 -9.39
N GLY A 87 4.41 25.28 -8.35
CA GLY A 87 3.21 24.68 -7.74
C GLY A 87 3.46 23.47 -6.82
N LEU A 88 4.71 23.21 -6.39
CA LEU A 88 5.03 22.05 -5.54
C LEU A 88 4.25 22.02 -4.22
N LEU A 89 3.93 23.18 -3.65
CA LEU A 89 3.21 23.28 -2.39
C LEU A 89 1.68 23.15 -2.55
N GLN A 90 1.18 22.94 -3.78
CA GLN A 90 -0.26 22.84 -4.05
C GLN A 90 -0.93 21.71 -3.27
N VAL A 91 -0.31 20.53 -3.22
CA VAL A 91 -0.92 19.37 -2.55
C VAL A 91 -0.98 19.58 -1.05
N ILE A 92 0.04 20.20 -0.45
CA ILE A 92 0.04 20.57 0.97
C ILE A 92 -1.09 21.57 1.25
N ALA A 93 -1.26 22.59 0.39
CA ALA A 93 -2.33 23.57 0.53
C ALA A 93 -3.72 22.93 0.41
N ASP A 94 -3.90 21.97 -0.49
CA ASP A 94 -5.15 21.24 -0.65
C ASP A 94 -5.45 20.37 0.59
N THR A 95 -4.45 19.68 1.15
CA THR A 95 -4.61 18.91 2.39
C THR A 95 -4.98 19.81 3.57
N LEU A 96 -4.26 20.92 3.78
CA LEU A 96 -4.56 21.88 4.83
C LEU A 96 -5.97 22.47 4.69
N LYS A 97 -6.39 22.77 3.45
CA LYS A 97 -7.73 23.24 3.15
C LYS A 97 -8.80 22.22 3.56
N LEU A 98 -8.57 20.93 3.32
CA LEU A 98 -9.51 19.87 3.70
C LEU A 98 -9.56 19.69 5.23
N LEU A 99 -8.46 19.85 5.95
CA LEU A 99 -8.42 19.75 7.42
C LEU A 99 -9.18 20.89 8.11
N VAL A 100 -9.17 22.09 7.53
CA VAL A 100 -9.90 23.26 8.07
C VAL A 100 -11.38 23.23 7.65
N LYS A 101 -11.73 22.41 6.65
CA LYS A 101 -13.10 22.35 6.14
C LYS A 101 -14.01 21.65 7.15
N GLU A 102 -15.20 22.21 7.34
CA GLU A 102 -16.24 21.59 8.15
C GLU A 102 -16.62 20.22 7.60
N ASP A 103 -16.64 19.22 8.48
CA ASP A 103 -17.07 17.86 8.18
C ASP A 103 -18.59 17.75 8.32
N VAL A 104 -19.29 17.68 7.18
CA VAL A 104 -20.76 17.64 7.13
C VAL A 104 -21.21 16.22 6.81
N VAL A 105 -21.65 15.49 7.84
CA VAL A 105 -22.24 14.15 7.69
C VAL A 105 -23.76 14.28 7.47
N PRO A 106 -24.34 13.66 6.42
CA PRO A 106 -25.77 13.76 6.16
C PRO A 106 -26.61 13.19 7.31
N ALA A 107 -27.68 13.91 7.71
CA ALA A 107 -28.50 13.52 8.86
C ALA A 107 -29.22 12.16 8.71
N LYS A 108 -29.50 11.74 7.47
CA LYS A 108 -30.16 10.46 7.15
C LYS A 108 -29.17 9.33 6.86
N ALA A 109 -27.87 9.61 6.82
CA ALA A 109 -26.84 8.61 6.58
C ALA A 109 -26.59 7.77 7.83
N ASP A 110 -26.16 6.53 7.63
CA ASP A 110 -25.64 5.71 8.72
C ASP A 110 -24.23 6.19 9.07
N LYS A 111 -24.08 6.81 10.24
CA LYS A 111 -22.82 7.42 10.68
C LYS A 111 -21.68 6.42 10.84
N VAL A 112 -21.99 5.20 11.30
CA VAL A 112 -20.95 4.17 11.55
C VAL A 112 -20.40 3.69 10.21
N LEU A 113 -21.27 3.30 9.29
CA LEU A 113 -20.87 2.84 7.96
C LEU A 113 -20.21 3.96 7.14
N HIS A 114 -20.64 5.21 7.32
CA HIS A 114 -20.07 6.36 6.60
C HIS A 114 -18.61 6.64 6.99
N VAL A 115 -18.28 6.53 8.28
CA VAL A 115 -16.90 6.68 8.78
C VAL A 115 -16.06 5.44 8.48
N LEU A 116 -16.66 4.24 8.53
CA LEU A 116 -15.95 2.99 8.28
C LEU A 116 -15.52 2.83 6.82
N ALA A 117 -16.30 3.34 5.86
CA ALA A 117 -16.01 3.24 4.43
C ALA A 117 -14.59 3.72 4.03
N PRO A 118 -14.18 4.96 4.33
CA PRO A 118 -12.82 5.43 4.02
C PRO A 118 -11.74 4.68 4.82
N VAL A 119 -12.04 4.24 6.05
CA VAL A 119 -11.09 3.45 6.85
C VAL A 119 -10.79 2.12 6.19
N LEU A 120 -11.81 1.42 5.68
CA LEU A 120 -11.62 0.14 4.96
C LEU A 120 -10.78 0.31 3.69
N ALA A 121 -10.98 1.40 2.94
CA ALA A 121 -10.18 1.68 1.74
C ALA A 121 -8.70 1.92 2.07
N ILE A 122 -8.42 2.69 3.13
CA ILE A 122 -7.05 2.92 3.60
C ILE A 122 -6.44 1.62 4.11
N MET A 123 -7.17 0.86 4.93
CA MET A 123 -6.70 -0.42 5.48
C MET A 123 -6.35 -1.42 4.38
N ALA A 124 -7.20 -1.57 3.35
CA ALA A 124 -6.91 -2.45 2.23
C ALA A 124 -5.62 -2.03 1.50
N THR A 125 -5.38 -0.73 1.32
CA THR A 125 -4.16 -0.22 0.69
C THR A 125 -2.91 -0.49 1.53
N LEU A 126 -3.00 -0.30 2.84
CA LEU A 126 -1.89 -0.58 3.77
C LEU A 126 -1.54 -2.06 3.82
N LEU A 127 -2.56 -2.92 3.88
CA LEU A 127 -2.36 -4.37 3.88
C LEU A 127 -1.76 -4.84 2.56
N ALA A 128 -2.24 -4.34 1.42
CA ALA A 128 -1.72 -4.73 0.11
C ALA A 128 -0.23 -4.38 -0.04
N LEU A 129 0.20 -3.22 0.46
CA LEU A 129 1.60 -2.79 0.39
C LEU A 129 2.51 -3.42 1.45
N ALA A 130 1.95 -4.03 2.50
CA ALA A 130 2.76 -4.66 3.55
C ALA A 130 3.59 -5.85 3.04
N ILE A 131 3.13 -6.53 1.99
CA ILE A 131 3.83 -7.68 1.38
C ILE A 131 4.77 -7.27 0.26
N VAL A 132 4.49 -6.17 -0.44
CA VAL A 132 5.28 -5.76 -1.61
C VAL A 132 6.72 -5.42 -1.18
N PRO A 133 7.75 -6.12 -1.70
CA PRO A 133 9.13 -5.83 -1.35
C PRO A 133 9.58 -4.53 -2.04
N ALA A 134 9.74 -3.45 -1.26
CA ALA A 134 10.19 -2.16 -1.80
C ALA A 134 11.70 -2.17 -2.11
N THR A 135 12.46 -2.90 -1.31
CA THR A 135 13.89 -3.20 -1.54
C THR A 135 14.18 -4.61 -1.02
N PRO A 136 15.29 -5.25 -1.44
CA PRO A 136 15.73 -6.54 -0.86
C PRO A 136 15.88 -6.51 0.67
N TRP A 137 16.01 -5.31 1.24
CA TRP A 137 16.25 -5.07 2.67
C TRP A 137 14.99 -4.60 3.43
N PHE A 138 13.92 -4.26 2.72
CA PHE A 138 12.74 -3.65 3.31
C PHE A 138 11.45 -4.29 2.77
N GLN A 139 10.97 -5.24 3.56
CA GLN A 139 9.67 -5.89 3.44
C GLN A 139 9.04 -5.94 4.84
N LEU A 140 7.77 -5.55 4.96
CA LEU A 140 7.09 -5.48 6.25
C LEU A 140 6.75 -6.90 6.74
N ILE A 141 6.07 -7.67 5.89
CA ILE A 141 5.64 -9.03 6.18
C ILE A 141 6.10 -9.94 5.04
N ASP A 142 6.79 -11.03 5.40
CA ASP A 142 7.10 -12.10 4.46
C ASP A 142 6.07 -13.23 4.63
N VAL A 143 5.35 -13.53 3.55
CA VAL A 143 4.30 -14.55 3.52
C VAL A 143 4.51 -15.42 2.28
N ASN A 144 4.51 -16.74 2.47
CA ASN A 144 4.69 -17.73 1.39
C ASN A 144 3.52 -17.75 0.36
N ILE A 145 2.44 -17.03 0.62
CA ILE A 145 1.25 -16.92 -0.24
C ILE A 145 1.00 -15.47 -0.67
N GLY A 146 2.07 -14.73 -1.02
CA GLY A 146 2.03 -13.31 -1.34
C GLY A 146 1.03 -12.94 -2.43
N VAL A 147 1.03 -13.68 -3.56
CA VAL A 147 0.13 -13.38 -4.69
C VAL A 147 -1.35 -13.54 -4.32
N ILE A 148 -1.69 -14.64 -3.63
CA ILE A 148 -3.07 -14.89 -3.21
C ILE A 148 -3.51 -13.86 -2.16
N TYR A 149 -2.61 -13.49 -1.25
CA TYR A 149 -2.87 -12.46 -0.26
C TYR A 149 -3.23 -11.11 -0.90
N VAL A 150 -2.45 -10.66 -1.89
CA VAL A 150 -2.70 -9.36 -2.56
C VAL A 150 -4.07 -9.38 -3.26
N THR A 151 -4.43 -10.50 -3.91
CA THR A 151 -5.77 -10.63 -4.51
C THR A 151 -6.89 -10.63 -3.45
N ALA A 152 -6.70 -11.32 -2.32
CA ALA A 152 -7.70 -11.35 -1.24
C ALA A 152 -7.89 -9.99 -0.57
N VAL A 153 -6.80 -9.23 -0.36
CA VAL A 153 -6.87 -7.87 0.20
C VAL A 153 -7.49 -6.90 -0.79
N GLY A 154 -7.26 -7.08 -2.11
CA GLY A 154 -7.93 -6.32 -3.17
C GLY A 154 -9.45 -6.33 -3.04
N SER A 155 -10.03 -7.50 -2.74
CA SER A 155 -11.47 -7.68 -2.56
C SER A 155 -12.04 -6.89 -1.36
N ILE A 156 -11.23 -6.66 -0.31
CA ILE A 156 -11.64 -5.85 0.85
C ILE A 156 -11.81 -4.38 0.45
N GLY A 157 -10.99 -3.89 -0.49
CA GLY A 157 -11.11 -2.52 -1.01
C GLY A 157 -12.47 -2.27 -1.70
N VAL A 158 -13.00 -3.29 -2.39
CA VAL A 158 -14.32 -3.22 -3.05
C VAL A 158 -15.45 -3.03 -2.03
N LEU A 159 -15.35 -3.69 -0.87
CA LEU A 159 -16.32 -3.54 0.21
C LEU A 159 -16.37 -2.09 0.72
N GLY A 160 -15.22 -1.41 0.82
CA GLY A 160 -15.16 0.01 1.20
C GLY A 160 -15.99 0.90 0.27
N VAL A 161 -15.91 0.66 -1.04
CA VAL A 161 -16.68 1.41 -2.06
C VAL A 161 -18.19 1.14 -1.94
N LEU A 162 -18.58 -0.13 -1.76
CA LEU A 162 -19.99 -0.52 -1.63
C LEU A 162 -20.63 0.03 -0.35
N ILE A 163 -19.93 -0.06 0.78
CA ILE A 163 -20.38 0.46 2.07
C ILE A 163 -20.48 1.99 2.03
N GLY A 164 -19.53 2.67 1.39
CA GLY A 164 -19.60 4.13 1.18
C GLY A 164 -20.88 4.54 0.47
N GLY A 165 -21.23 3.82 -0.61
CA GLY A 165 -22.47 4.03 -1.36
C GLY A 165 -23.74 3.79 -0.55
N TRP A 166 -23.77 2.70 0.21
CA TRP A 166 -24.90 2.30 1.06
C TRP A 166 -25.13 3.27 2.23
N SER A 167 -24.05 3.73 2.86
CA SER A 167 -24.09 4.61 4.04
C SER A 167 -24.83 5.93 3.81
N SER A 168 -24.79 6.46 2.58
CA SER A 168 -25.33 7.78 2.22
C SER A 168 -26.87 7.86 2.25
N ASN A 169 -27.59 6.74 2.36
CA ASN A 169 -29.06 6.68 2.33
C ASN A 169 -29.69 7.50 1.17
N ASN A 170 -29.10 7.38 -0.03
CA ASN A 170 -29.58 8.02 -1.25
C ASN A 170 -29.56 7.01 -2.42
N LYS A 171 -30.68 6.90 -3.15
CA LYS A 171 -30.85 5.99 -4.29
C LYS A 171 -29.75 6.17 -5.35
N TRP A 172 -29.32 7.40 -5.62
CA TRP A 172 -28.30 7.69 -6.63
C TRP A 172 -26.90 7.23 -6.20
N SER A 173 -26.56 7.46 -4.93
CA SER A 173 -25.30 7.00 -4.35
C SER A 173 -25.21 5.46 -4.37
N LEU A 174 -26.30 4.80 -3.98
CA LEU A 174 -26.40 3.34 -3.99
C LEU A 174 -26.22 2.77 -5.42
N LEU A 175 -26.96 3.29 -6.40
CA LEU A 175 -26.83 2.84 -7.80
C LEU A 175 -25.43 3.10 -8.37
N GLY A 176 -24.82 4.25 -8.04
CA GLY A 176 -23.44 4.56 -8.42
C GLY A 176 -22.43 3.57 -7.85
N ALA A 177 -22.55 3.23 -6.57
CA ALA A 177 -21.69 2.26 -5.92
C ALA A 177 -21.88 0.84 -6.44
N MET A 178 -23.12 0.42 -6.76
CA MET A 178 -23.34 -0.89 -7.39
C MET A 178 -22.68 -0.99 -8.77
N ARG A 179 -22.73 0.08 -9.57
CA ARG A 179 -22.05 0.13 -10.88
C ARG A 179 -20.54 0.07 -10.75
N ALA A 180 -19.96 0.86 -9.83
CA ALA A 180 -18.53 0.85 -9.56
C ALA A 180 -18.08 -0.51 -9.01
N GLY A 181 -18.83 -1.10 -8.09
CA GLY A 181 -18.56 -2.43 -7.54
C GLY A 181 -18.59 -3.52 -8.61
N ALA A 182 -19.62 -3.54 -9.46
CA ALA A 182 -19.72 -4.50 -10.56
C ALA A 182 -18.53 -4.37 -11.54
N GLN A 183 -18.09 -3.14 -11.82
CA GLN A 183 -16.92 -2.88 -12.65
C GLN A 183 -15.65 -3.44 -12.00
N ILE A 184 -15.38 -3.11 -10.73
CA ILE A 184 -14.15 -3.50 -10.05
C ILE A 184 -14.06 -5.02 -9.94
N ILE A 185 -15.14 -5.70 -9.51
CA ILE A 185 -15.19 -7.17 -9.41
C ILE A 185 -14.89 -7.83 -10.76
N SER A 186 -15.43 -7.29 -11.86
CA SER A 186 -15.21 -7.84 -13.21
C SER A 186 -13.73 -7.75 -13.63
N TYR A 187 -13.05 -6.63 -13.29
CA TYR A 187 -11.62 -6.47 -13.56
C TYR A 187 -10.74 -7.27 -12.61
N GLU A 188 -11.19 -7.54 -11.38
CA GLU A 188 -10.47 -8.32 -10.39
C GLU A 188 -10.32 -9.79 -10.81
N VAL A 189 -11.38 -10.39 -11.34
CA VAL A 189 -11.33 -11.75 -11.90
C VAL A 189 -10.33 -11.82 -13.06
N SER A 190 -10.39 -10.84 -13.97
CA SER A 190 -9.48 -10.79 -15.12
C SER A 190 -8.02 -10.58 -14.70
N ALA A 191 -7.76 -9.71 -13.73
CA ALA A 191 -6.43 -9.47 -13.18
C ALA A 191 -5.88 -10.70 -12.44
N THR A 192 -6.72 -11.40 -11.69
CA THR A 192 -6.33 -12.63 -10.99
C THR A 192 -5.94 -13.73 -11.97
N LEU A 193 -6.69 -13.90 -13.07
CA LEU A 193 -6.33 -14.85 -14.13
C LEU A 193 -5.00 -14.48 -14.81
N ALA A 194 -4.74 -13.19 -15.05
CA ALA A 194 -3.47 -12.73 -15.60
C ALA A 194 -2.28 -12.99 -14.65
N LEU A 195 -2.47 -12.79 -13.34
CA LEU A 195 -1.46 -13.08 -12.32
C LEU A 195 -1.13 -14.57 -12.25
N LEU A 196 -2.12 -15.46 -12.39
CA LEU A 196 -1.89 -16.91 -12.38
C LEU A 196 -0.94 -17.37 -13.48
N ILE A 197 -0.96 -16.73 -14.66
CA ILE A 197 -0.03 -17.06 -15.75
C ILE A 197 1.42 -16.79 -15.32
N ILE A 198 1.67 -15.68 -14.61
CA ILE A 198 3.01 -15.33 -14.12
C ILE A 198 3.46 -16.33 -13.05
N VAL A 199 2.56 -16.73 -12.14
CA VAL A 199 2.83 -17.75 -11.12
C VAL A 199 3.22 -19.08 -11.75
N LEU A 200 2.55 -19.50 -12.82
CA LEU A 200 2.88 -20.73 -13.54
C LEU A 200 4.31 -20.70 -14.12
N PHE A 201 4.79 -19.55 -14.57
CA PHE A 201 6.17 -19.41 -15.05
C PHE A 201 7.19 -19.30 -13.92
N ALA A 202 6.84 -18.61 -12.82
CA ALA A 202 7.72 -18.43 -11.68
C ALA A 202 7.90 -19.71 -10.83
N GLY A 203 6.87 -20.57 -10.78
CA GLY A 203 6.86 -21.79 -9.96
C GLY A 203 6.77 -21.54 -8.45
N SER A 204 6.53 -20.29 -8.03
CA SER A 204 6.39 -19.85 -6.64
C SER A 204 5.20 -18.89 -6.46
N LEU A 205 4.61 -18.89 -5.27
CA LEU A 205 3.49 -18.03 -4.86
C LEU A 205 3.93 -16.82 -4.01
N GLN A 206 5.22 -16.75 -3.69
CA GLN A 206 5.82 -15.67 -2.92
C GLN A 206 5.94 -14.39 -3.75
#